data_AF-A0A6G0VKK2-F1
#
_entry.id   AF-A0A6G0VKK2-F1
#
_cell.length_a   1.000
_cell.length_b   1.000
_cell.length_c   1.000
_cell.angle_alpha   90.00
_cell.angle_beta   90.00
_cell.angle_gamma   90.00
#
_symmetry.space_group_name_H-M   'P 1'
#
loop_
_entity.id
_entity.type
_entity.pdbx_description
1 polymer ?
#
loop_
_entity_poly.entity_id
_entity_poly.type
_entity_poly.pdbx_seq_one_letter_code
_entity_poly.pdbx_strand_id
1 'polypeptide(L)'
;MRYAKANHKKTPDYDQANPKSWLIYQDWFKWVEPTLDGLNNLTNTSPLGRIYEVDIFYPQELHDKHNDLPFLPQNGIPTGSEVKKLMETLEPKKNYIVTTVIYSKPLKTALK
;
A
#
# COMPACT_ATOMS: atom_id res chain seq x y z
N MET A 1 -8.57 -4.33 12.98
CA MET A 1 -8.93 -2.91 12.81
C MET A 1 -7.76 -2.05 13.29
N ARG A 2 -7.27 -1.11 12.48
CA ARG A 2 -6.27 -0.12 12.93
C ARG A 2 -7.01 1.05 13.58
N TYR A 3 -6.72 1.34 14.85
CA TYR A 3 -7.32 2.45 15.60
C TYR A 3 -6.38 3.66 15.54
N ALA A 4 -6.90 4.81 15.12
CA ALA A 4 -6.18 6.08 15.15
C ALA A 4 -7.03 7.13 15.87
N LYS A 5 -6.43 7.87 16.81
CA LYS A 5 -7.10 8.88 17.63
C LYS A 5 -6.33 10.20 17.59
N ALA A 6 -7.02 11.29 17.27
CA ALA A 6 -6.46 12.63 17.35
C ALA A 6 -6.32 13.07 18.82
N ASN A 7 -5.25 13.78 19.14
CA ASN A 7 -5.06 14.48 20.40
C ASN A 7 -5.09 15.99 20.15
N HIS A 8 -6.28 16.58 20.22
CA HIS A 8 -6.50 18.00 19.93
C HIS A 8 -7.45 18.62 20.97
N LYS A 9 -7.28 19.90 21.31
CA LYS A 9 -8.06 20.59 22.38
C LYS A 9 -9.59 20.54 22.23
N LYS A 10 -10.09 20.18 21.04
CA LYS A 10 -11.52 20.03 20.73
C LYS A 10 -12.04 18.60 20.85
N THR A 11 -11.18 17.61 21.11
CA THR A 11 -11.60 16.23 21.37
C THR A 11 -11.87 16.04 22.86
N PRO A 12 -12.92 15.28 23.25
CA PRO A 12 -13.28 15.10 24.67
C PRO A 12 -12.17 14.48 25.52
N ASP A 13 -11.29 13.68 24.90
CA ASP A 13 -10.22 12.94 25.57
C ASP A 13 -8.85 13.60 25.37
N TYR A 14 -8.80 14.93 25.21
CA TYR A 14 -7.56 15.68 25.02
C TYR A 14 -6.67 15.59 26.27
N ASP A 15 -5.39 15.28 26.05
CA ASP A 15 -4.37 15.24 27.10
C ASP A 15 -3.18 16.12 26.70
N GLN A 16 -2.84 17.08 27.57
CA GLN A 16 -1.73 18.01 27.37
C GLN A 16 -0.35 17.33 27.53
N ALA A 17 -0.27 16.21 28.24
CA ALA A 17 0.97 15.44 28.38
C ALA A 17 1.35 14.72 27.07
N ASN A 18 0.36 14.47 26.20
CA ASN A 18 0.56 13.80 24.92
C ASN A 18 0.87 14.80 23.79
N PRO A 19 1.67 14.41 22.78
CA PRO A 19 1.92 15.25 21.61
C PRO A 19 0.60 15.54 20.87
N LYS A 20 0.47 16.76 20.34
CA LYS A 20 -0.69 17.14 19.53
C LYS A 20 -0.71 16.31 18.25
N SER A 21 -1.86 15.71 17.94
CA SER A 21 -2.06 14.96 16.71
C SER A 21 -3.40 15.32 16.07
N TRP A 22 -3.44 15.21 14.75
CA TRP A 22 -4.56 15.61 13.92
C TRP A 22 -4.93 14.41 13.06
N LEU A 23 -6.22 14.10 12.99
CA LEU A 23 -6.73 13.18 11.97
C LEU A 23 -7.18 14.03 10.79
N ILE A 24 -6.51 13.87 9.66
CA ILE A 24 -6.95 14.47 8.41
C ILE A 24 -7.90 13.46 7.77
N TYR A 25 -9.19 13.79 7.77
CA TYR A 25 -10.19 13.02 7.05
C TYR A 25 -10.15 13.44 5.58
N GLN A 26 -9.45 12.67 4.75
CA GLN A 26 -9.52 12.83 3.30
C GLN A 26 -10.66 11.96 2.78
N ASP A 27 -11.79 12.61 2.48
CA ASP A 27 -13.05 12.00 1.99
C ASP A 27 -12.95 11.44 0.55
N TRP A 28 -11.73 11.29 0.02
CA TRP A 28 -11.47 10.91 -1.37
C TRP A 28 -11.40 9.40 -1.60
N PHE A 29 -11.51 8.59 -0.55
CA PHE A 29 -11.51 7.12 -0.67
C PHE A 29 -12.84 6.55 -0.22
N LYS A 30 -13.47 5.78 -1.12
CA LYS A 30 -14.66 4.99 -0.81
C LYS A 30 -14.25 3.53 -0.70
N TRP A 31 -14.54 2.92 0.44
CA TRP A 31 -14.47 1.48 0.59
C TRP A 31 -15.55 0.86 -0.29
N VAL A 32 -15.13 -0.04 -1.16
CA VAL A 32 -16.02 -0.83 -2.02
C VAL A 32 -15.98 -2.27 -1.53
N GLU A 33 -17.05 -3.01 -1.80
CA GLU A 33 -17.05 -4.45 -1.52
C GLU A 33 -15.89 -5.13 -2.25
N PRO A 34 -15.27 -6.15 -1.63
CA PRO A 34 -14.12 -6.86 -2.20
C PRO A 34 -14.57 -7.80 -3.32
N THR A 35 -15.19 -7.26 -4.37
CA THR A 35 -15.56 -8.00 -5.57
C THR A 35 -14.40 -7.96 -6.57
N LEU A 36 -14.17 -9.09 -7.24
CA LEU A 36 -13.12 -9.20 -8.26
C LEU A 36 -13.41 -8.36 -9.52
N ASP A 37 -14.64 -7.85 -9.68
CA ASP A 37 -15.05 -6.96 -10.78
C ASP A 37 -14.17 -5.70 -10.87
N GLY A 38 -13.59 -5.29 -9.75
CA GLY A 38 -12.62 -4.20 -9.71
C GLY A 38 -11.31 -4.50 -10.45
N LEU A 39 -10.86 -5.77 -10.49
CA LEU A 39 -9.56 -6.15 -11.02
C LEU A 39 -9.49 -5.97 -12.55
N ASN A 40 -10.55 -6.33 -13.27
CA ASN A 40 -10.65 -6.17 -14.73
C ASN A 40 -10.58 -4.70 -15.18
N ASN A 41 -10.91 -3.78 -14.29
CA ASN A 41 -10.89 -2.35 -14.55
C ASN A 41 -9.54 -1.69 -14.19
N LEU A 42 -8.53 -2.47 -13.75
CA LEU A 42 -7.17 -2.02 -13.52
C LEU A 42 -6.44 -1.81 -14.84
N THR A 43 -6.81 -0.74 -15.53
CA THR A 43 -6.10 -0.27 -16.70
C THR A 43 -5.13 0.84 -16.30
N ASN A 44 -3.99 0.94 -16.97
CA ASN A 44 -3.02 2.04 -16.76
C ASN A 44 -3.61 3.43 -17.03
N THR A 45 -4.80 3.48 -17.65
CA THR A 45 -5.56 4.68 -18.01
C THR A 45 -6.77 4.92 -17.12
N SER A 46 -7.00 4.09 -16.09
CA SER A 46 -8.15 4.25 -15.19
C SER A 46 -8.11 5.65 -14.55
N PRO A 47 -9.21 6.42 -14.57
CA PRO A 47 -9.26 7.74 -13.93
C PRO A 47 -9.28 7.64 -12.40
N LEU A 48 -9.45 6.43 -11.85
CA LEU A 48 -9.50 6.16 -10.41
C LEU A 48 -8.32 5.30 -9.98
N GLY A 49 -7.54 5.81 -9.03
CA GLY A 49 -6.55 5.03 -8.30
C GLY A 49 -7.25 4.09 -7.31
N ARG A 50 -6.80 2.85 -7.24
CA ARG A 50 -7.40 1.81 -6.38
C ARG A 50 -6.35 1.18 -5.50
N ILE A 51 -6.76 0.80 -4.30
CA ILE A 51 -5.93 0.12 -3.31
C ILE A 51 -6.63 -1.19 -2.99
N TYR A 52 -5.88 -2.29 -3.09
CA TYR A 52 -6.36 -3.63 -2.79
C TYR A 52 -5.52 -4.21 -1.66
N GLU A 53 -6.18 -4.84 -0.70
CA GLU A 53 -5.56 -5.70 0.30
C GLU A 53 -5.90 -7.14 -0.09
N VAL A 54 -4.89 -7.90 -0.54
CA VAL A 54 -5.08 -9.24 -1.11
C VAL A 54 -4.10 -10.25 -0.53
N ASP A 55 -4.51 -11.51 -0.49
CA ASP A 55 -3.62 -12.63 -0.28
C ASP A 55 -3.09 -13.11 -1.64
N ILE A 56 -1.78 -13.20 -1.78
CA ILE A 56 -1.12 -13.53 -3.05
C ILE A 56 -0.28 -14.79 -2.87
N PHE A 57 -0.55 -15.79 -3.71
CA PHE A 57 0.28 -16.97 -3.87
C PHE A 57 1.13 -16.83 -5.13
N TYR A 58 2.39 -17.23 -5.07
CA TYR A 58 3.30 -17.19 -6.21
C TYR A 58 3.33 -18.57 -6.88
N PRO A 59 2.74 -18.75 -8.08
CA PRO A 59 2.69 -20.04 -8.76
C PRO A 59 4.09 -20.60 -9.00
N GLN A 60 4.27 -21.89 -8.77
CA GLN A 60 5.58 -22.54 -8.86
C GLN A 60 6.15 -22.47 -10.29
N GLU A 61 5.31 -22.51 -11.32
CA GLU A 61 5.77 -22.39 -12.72
C GLU A 61 6.43 -21.04 -13.06
N LEU A 62 6.27 -20.02 -12.19
CA LEU A 62 6.87 -18.71 -12.35
C LEU A 62 8.16 -18.54 -11.54
N HIS A 63 8.50 -19.48 -10.65
CA HIS A 63 9.67 -19.35 -9.76
C HIS A 63 10.96 -19.29 -10.57
N ASP A 64 11.14 -20.25 -11.49
CA ASP A 64 12.34 -20.28 -12.34
C ASP A 64 12.42 -19.05 -13.26
N LYS A 65 11.28 -18.57 -13.76
CA LYS A 65 11.23 -17.41 -14.68
C LYS A 65 11.49 -16.08 -13.98
N HIS A 66 11.15 -15.96 -12.70
CA HIS A 66 11.24 -14.72 -11.94
C HIS A 66 12.31 -14.80 -10.83
N ASN A 67 13.23 -15.76 -10.91
CA ASN A 67 14.27 -15.96 -9.91
C ASN A 67 15.21 -14.75 -9.76
N ASP A 68 15.46 -14.03 -10.86
CA ASP A 68 16.37 -12.87 -10.85
C ASP A 68 15.70 -11.58 -10.36
N LEU A 69 14.39 -11.44 -10.57
CA LEU A 69 13.63 -10.24 -10.19
C LEU A 69 12.17 -10.58 -9.80
N PRO A 70 11.96 -11.12 -8.58
CA PRO A 70 10.64 -11.44 -8.07
C PRO A 70 9.75 -10.20 -7.96
N PHE A 71 8.53 -10.28 -8.52
CA PHE A 71 7.52 -9.27 -8.25
C PHE A 71 7.06 -9.24 -6.79
N LEU A 72 6.44 -8.11 -6.42
CA LEU A 72 5.81 -7.87 -5.11
C LEU A 72 6.84 -7.85 -3.97
N PRO A 73 7.83 -6.94 -3.99
CA PRO A 73 8.77 -6.83 -2.90
C PRO A 73 8.05 -6.43 -1.60
N GLN A 74 8.58 -6.89 -0.47
CA GLN A 74 8.06 -6.57 0.86
C GLN A 74 9.19 -6.11 1.79
N ASN A 75 8.91 -5.17 2.69
CA ASN A 75 9.89 -4.77 3.69
C ASN A 75 10.03 -5.86 4.76
N GLY A 76 11.24 -6.34 4.97
CA GLY A 76 11.54 -7.39 5.95
C GLY A 76 12.95 -7.27 6.49
N ILE A 77 13.29 -8.09 7.47
CA ILE A 77 14.66 -8.21 7.97
C ILE A 77 15.20 -9.53 7.45
N PRO A 78 16.23 -9.53 6.57
CA PRO A 78 16.82 -10.76 6.09
C PRO A 78 17.50 -11.53 7.23
N THR A 79 17.57 -12.85 7.10
CA THR A 79 18.34 -13.71 7.99
C THR A 79 19.79 -13.23 8.08
N GLY A 80 20.28 -12.98 9.30
CA GLY A 80 21.64 -12.48 9.55
C GLY A 80 21.81 -10.97 9.42
N SER A 81 20.72 -10.21 9.28
CA SER A 81 20.70 -8.74 9.32
C SER A 81 19.86 -8.24 10.49
N GLU A 82 20.18 -7.06 11.01
CA GLU A 82 19.33 -6.34 11.98
C GLU A 82 18.56 -5.19 11.31
N VAL A 83 18.95 -4.84 10.08
CA VAL A 83 18.38 -3.73 9.32
C VAL A 83 17.25 -4.22 8.43
N LYS A 84 16.14 -3.46 8.41
CA LYS A 84 15.05 -3.66 7.47
C LYS A 84 15.50 -3.34 6.04
N LYS A 85 15.23 -4.25 5.12
CA LYS A 85 15.52 -4.14 3.70
C LYS A 85 14.28 -4.45 2.88
N LEU A 86 14.31 -4.04 1.62
CA LEU A 86 13.34 -4.49 0.64
C LEU A 86 13.70 -5.92 0.24
N MET A 87 12.76 -6.85 0.44
CA MET A 87 12.95 -8.27 0.24
C MET A 87 12.14 -8.73 -0.97
N GLU A 88 12.82 -9.36 -1.92
CA GLU A 88 12.23 -9.96 -3.11
C GLU A 88 12.07 -11.46 -2.90
N THR A 89 11.13 -11.86 -2.04
CA THR A 89 10.85 -13.28 -1.80
C THR A 89 9.68 -13.79 -2.66
N LEU A 90 9.79 -15.04 -3.13
CA LEU A 90 8.73 -15.77 -3.85
C LEU A 90 7.70 -16.40 -2.90
N GLU A 91 7.83 -16.14 -1.59
CA GLU A 91 6.93 -16.67 -0.59
C GLU A 91 5.50 -16.10 -0.73
N PRO A 92 4.47 -16.87 -0.33
CA PRO A 92 3.11 -16.35 -0.25
C PRO A 92 3.03 -15.11 0.64
N LYS A 93 2.27 -14.11 0.19
CA LYS A 93 2.09 -12.83 0.89
C LYS A 93 0.64 -12.74 1.37
N LYS A 94 0.45 -12.38 2.63
CA LYS A 94 -0.88 -12.16 3.22
C LYS A 94 -1.13 -10.69 3.47
N ASN A 95 -2.37 -10.24 3.26
CA ASN A 95 -2.77 -8.84 3.42
C ASN A 95 -1.83 -7.87 2.67
N TYR A 96 -1.39 -8.26 1.46
CA TYR A 96 -0.49 -7.47 0.64
C TYR A 96 -1.24 -6.29 0.03
N ILE A 97 -0.66 -5.11 0.15
CA ILE A 97 -1.27 -3.88 -0.36
C ILE A 97 -0.79 -3.63 -1.80
N VAL A 98 -1.69 -3.79 -2.76
CA VAL A 98 -1.45 -3.43 -4.16
C VAL A 98 -2.09 -2.08 -4.44
N THR A 99 -1.29 -1.12 -4.86
CA THR A 99 -1.77 0.21 -5.25
C THR A 99 -1.63 0.38 -6.76
N THR A 100 -2.73 0.72 -7.43
CA THR A 100 -2.65 1.21 -8.81
C THR A 100 -2.52 2.72 -8.73
N VAL A 101 -1.28 3.20 -8.74
CA VAL A 101 -1.00 4.62 -8.88
C VAL A 101 -1.18 4.98 -10.35
N ILE A 102 -2.11 5.89 -10.63
CA ILE A 102 -2.15 6.55 -11.94
C ILE A 102 -0.82 7.32 -12.05
N TYR A 103 0.10 6.87 -12.90
CA TYR A 103 1.13 7.76 -13.41
C TYR A 103 0.43 8.76 -14.34
N SER A 104 -0.27 9.75 -13.78
CA SER A 104 -0.70 10.93 -14.52
C SER A 104 0.54 11.81 -14.72
N LYS A 105 1.47 11.34 -15.54
CA LYS A 105 2.55 12.18 -16.02
C LYS A 105 2.11 12.89 -17.29
N PRO A 106 2.54 14.15 -17.46
CA PRO A 106 3.94 14.50 -17.29
C PRO A 106 4.14 15.64 -16.29
N LEU A 107 5.15 15.68 -15.42
CA LEU A 107 6.57 15.91 -15.77
C LEU A 107 6.81 16.80 -17.03
N LYS A 108 5.85 17.67 -17.37
CA LYS A 108 5.99 18.77 -18.33
C LYS A 108 6.15 20.13 -17.64
N THR A 109 6.07 20.19 -16.31
CA THR A 109 6.14 21.46 -15.55
C THR A 109 7.41 21.60 -14.72
N ALA A 110 8.34 20.64 -14.78
CA ALA A 110 9.61 20.66 -14.03
C ALA A 110 10.83 21.04 -14.89
N LEU A 111 10.62 21.46 -16.14
CA LEU A 111 11.61 22.17 -16.95
C LEU A 111 10.97 23.47 -17.44
N LYS A 112 11.05 24.49 -16.61
CA LYS A 112 11.03 25.90 -17.03
C LYS A 112 12.03 26.66 -16.18
#